data_AF-A0A1F5T716-F1
#
_entry.id   AF-A0A1F5T716-F1
#
_cell.length_a   1.000
_cell.length_b   1.000
_cell.length_c   1.000
_cell.angle_alpha   90.00
_cell.angle_beta   90.00
_cell.angle_gamma   90.00
#
_symmetry.space_group_name_H-M   'P 1'
#
loop_
_entity.id
_entity.type
_entity.pdbx_description
1 polymer ?
#
loop_
_entity_poly.entity_id
_entity_poly.type
_entity_poly.pdbx_seq_one_letter_code
_entity_poly.pdbx_strand_id
1 'polypeptide(L)'
;MSLFQTIIILASLGFVIRALVRCVKKQISLWLFLLWTTLWAGVVIVAIYPVIINRLADFVGVGRGVDLIIYVAIGVIVYILFKQQIRVGKVEKDLAQMVQTKAVDEAFNLVAKEKGSDKEI
;
A
#
# COMPACT_ATOMS: atom_id res chain seq x y z
N MET A 1 -28.81 5.13 24.94
CA MET A 1 -27.96 4.53 23.89
C MET A 1 -26.88 5.54 23.56
N SER A 2 -25.62 5.28 23.94
CA SER A 2 -24.54 6.24 23.74
C SER A 2 -24.19 6.35 22.26
N LEU A 3 -24.01 7.58 21.75
CA LEU A 3 -23.64 7.87 20.36
C LEU A 3 -22.44 7.05 19.86
N PHE A 4 -21.53 6.69 20.78
CA PHE A 4 -20.41 5.78 20.54
C PHE A 4 -20.83 4.39 20.04
N GLN A 5 -21.86 3.78 20.63
CA GLN A 5 -22.34 2.44 20.23
C GLN A 5 -22.89 2.45 18.79
N THR A 6 -23.58 3.52 18.40
CA THR A 6 -24.15 3.67 17.06
C THR A 6 -23.06 3.83 16.00
N ILE A 7 -22.00 4.59 16.30
CA ILE A 7 -20.85 4.78 15.40
C ILE A 7 -20.11 3.44 15.19
N ILE A 8 -19.97 2.63 16.23
CA ILE A 8 -19.29 1.32 16.16
C ILE A 8 -20.07 0.31 15.31
N ILE A 9 -21.39 0.26 15.46
CA ILE A 9 -22.26 -0.63 14.66
C ILE A 9 -22.25 -0.21 13.19
N LEU A 10 -22.30 1.10 12.90
CA LEU A 10 -22.23 1.61 11.54
C LEU A 10 -20.86 1.32 10.89
N ALA A 11 -19.78 1.44 11.67
CA ALA A 11 -18.43 1.13 11.23
C ALA A 11 -18.23 -0.36 10.94
N SER A 12 -18.79 -1.26 11.77
CA SER A 12 -18.69 -2.72 11.57
C SER A 12 -19.42 -3.16 10.31
N LEU A 13 -20.58 -2.57 10.01
CA LEU A 13 -21.33 -2.85 8.78
C LEU A 13 -20.56 -2.42 7.53
N GLY A 14 -19.96 -1.22 7.55
CA GLY A 14 -19.10 -0.73 6.47
C GLY A 14 -17.87 -1.61 6.23
N PHE A 15 -17.40 -2.27 7.27
CA PHE A 15 -16.28 -3.22 7.24
C PHE A 15 -16.64 -4.52 6.53
N VAL A 16 -17.79 -5.10 6.87
CA VAL A 16 -18.32 -6.33 6.26
C VAL A 16 -18.60 -6.10 4.76
N ILE A 17 -19.16 -4.94 4.41
CA ILE A 17 -19.40 -4.57 3.00
C ILE A 17 -18.07 -4.43 2.24
N ARG A 18 -17.05 -3.77 2.82
CA ARG A 18 -15.72 -3.66 2.19
C ARG A 18 -15.01 -5.01 2.07
N ALA A 19 -15.18 -5.88 3.05
CA ALA A 19 -14.65 -7.23 3.05
C ALA A 19 -15.26 -8.06 1.90
N LEU A 20 -16.58 -7.95 1.71
CA LEU A 20 -17.31 -8.59 0.63
C LEU A 20 -16.92 -8.06 -0.75
N VAL A 21 -16.83 -6.72 -0.94
CA VAL A 21 -16.43 -6.09 -2.22
C VAL A 21 -15.02 -6.51 -2.66
N ARG A 22 -14.11 -6.74 -1.71
CA ARG A 22 -12.75 -7.21 -2.01
C ARG A 22 -12.68 -8.71 -2.29
N CYS A 23 -13.53 -9.51 -1.64
CA CYS A 23 -13.64 -10.94 -1.90
C CYS A 23 -14.18 -11.22 -3.32
N VAL A 24 -15.18 -10.44 -3.75
CA VAL A 24 -15.83 -10.59 -5.06
C VAL A 24 -14.90 -10.22 -6.23
N LYS A 25 -13.92 -9.33 -6.03
CA LYS A 25 -13.05 -8.88 -7.11
C LYS A 25 -11.87 -9.79 -7.47
N LYS A 26 -11.60 -10.88 -6.72
CA LYS A 26 -10.62 -11.96 -7.04
C LYS A 26 -9.22 -11.54 -7.57
N GLN A 27 -8.83 -10.28 -7.44
CA GLN A 27 -7.60 -9.71 -8.01
C GLN A 27 -6.50 -9.40 -6.97
N ILE A 28 -6.69 -9.81 -5.72
CA ILE A 28 -5.75 -9.54 -4.63
C ILE A 28 -5.49 -10.82 -3.85
N SER A 29 -4.20 -11.07 -3.55
CA SER A 29 -3.76 -12.14 -2.65
C SER A 29 -4.57 -12.14 -1.34
N LEU A 30 -5.12 -13.30 -0.97
CA LEU A 30 -5.82 -13.54 0.31
C LEU A 30 -5.05 -12.98 1.51
N TRP A 31 -3.71 -12.96 1.42
CA TRP A 31 -2.83 -12.40 2.44
C TRP A 31 -3.05 -10.90 2.64
N LEU A 32 -3.09 -10.11 1.56
CA LEU A 32 -3.27 -8.66 1.65
C LEU A 32 -4.67 -8.29 2.16
N PHE A 33 -5.66 -9.12 1.85
CA PHE A 33 -7.02 -9.00 2.38
C PHE A 33 -7.06 -9.24 3.90
N LEU A 34 -6.41 -10.30 4.39
CA LEU A 34 -6.29 -10.57 5.82
C LEU A 34 -5.58 -9.42 6.53
N LEU A 35 -4.42 -8.99 6.01
CA LEU A 35 -3.62 -7.91 6.59
C LEU A 35 -4.43 -6.61 6.72
N TRP A 36 -5.18 -6.26 5.67
CA TRP A 36 -6.01 -5.07 5.66
C TRP A 36 -7.19 -5.18 6.63
N THR A 37 -7.84 -6.35 6.70
CA THR A 37 -8.94 -6.59 7.63
C THR A 37 -8.46 -6.53 9.08
N THR A 38 -7.30 -7.14 9.39
CA THR A 38 -6.68 -7.10 10.72
C THR A 38 -6.27 -5.69 11.13
N LEU A 39 -5.68 -4.91 10.23
CA LEU A 39 -5.26 -3.52 10.52
C LEU A 39 -6.45 -2.68 10.97
N TRP A 40 -7.53 -2.72 10.18
CA TRP A 40 -8.73 -1.95 10.50
C TRP A 40 -9.49 -2.51 11.72
N ALA A 41 -9.39 -3.81 12.02
CA ALA A 41 -9.94 -4.40 13.25
C ALA A 41 -9.18 -3.87 14.48
N GLY A 42 -7.86 -3.69 14.38
CA GLY A 42 -7.05 -3.02 15.39
C GLY A 42 -7.51 -1.59 15.67
N VAL A 43 -7.84 -0.82 14.62
CA VAL A 43 -8.38 0.56 14.76
C VAL A 43 -9.70 0.56 15.53
N VAL A 44 -10.58 -0.40 15.28
CA VAL A 44 -11.86 -0.54 16.00
C VAL A 44 -11.62 -0.87 17.48
N ILE A 45 -10.69 -1.77 17.78
CA ILE A 45 -10.35 -2.14 19.17
C ILE A 45 -9.79 -0.93 19.94
N VAL A 46 -8.88 -0.19 19.32
CA VAL A 46 -8.30 1.06 19.85
C VAL A 46 -9.38 2.10 20.13
N ALA A 47 -10.40 2.21 19.26
CA ALA A 47 -11.53 3.11 19.46
C ALA A 47 -12.47 2.68 20.60
N ILE A 48 -12.61 1.38 20.87
CA ILE A 48 -13.50 0.84 21.92
C ILE A 48 -12.84 0.94 23.32
N TYR A 49 -11.52 0.82 23.42
CA TYR A 49 -10.78 0.83 24.69
C TYR A 49 -9.76 1.98 24.80
N PRO A 50 -10.21 3.24 24.97
CA PRO A 50 -9.31 4.38 25.20
C PRO A 50 -8.52 4.28 26.52
N VAL A 51 -8.99 3.44 27.46
CA VAL A 51 -8.35 3.23 28.77
C VAL A 51 -6.96 2.60 28.65
N ILE A 52 -6.75 1.70 27.68
CA ILE A 52 -5.45 1.04 27.45
C ILE A 52 -4.45 2.03 26.87
N ILE A 53 -4.93 2.90 25.99
CA ILE A 53 -4.16 3.96 25.33
C ILE A 53 -3.71 5.02 26.34
N ASN A 54 -4.59 5.39 27.28
CA ASN A 54 -4.25 6.36 28.32
C ASN A 54 -3.15 5.84 29.26
N ARG A 55 -3.17 4.55 29.66
CA ARG A 55 -2.06 3.99 30.47
C ARG A 55 -0.71 3.99 29.73
N LEU A 56 -0.73 3.75 28.42
CA LEU A 56 0.48 3.81 27.60
C LEU A 56 0.98 5.25 27.45
N ALA A 57 0.06 6.21 27.38
CA ALA A 57 0.35 7.64 27.34
C ALA A 57 1.02 8.14 28.61
N ASP A 58 0.52 7.70 29.77
CA ASP A 58 1.08 8.04 31.09
C ASP A 58 2.51 7.50 31.25
N PHE A 59 2.83 6.35 30.65
CA PHE A 59 4.19 5.80 30.66
C PHE A 59 5.17 6.58 29.75
N VAL A 60 4.68 7.16 28.66
CA VAL A 60 5.50 7.93 27.71
C VAL A 60 5.49 9.44 28.01
N GLY A 61 4.67 9.90 28.96
CA GLY A 61 4.62 11.30 29.40
C GLY A 61 3.83 12.23 28.49
N VAL A 62 2.94 11.69 27.64
CA VAL A 62 2.09 12.47 26.72
C VAL A 62 0.66 12.46 27.26
N GLY A 63 0.12 13.62 27.66
CA GLY A 63 -1.18 13.73 28.36
C GLY A 63 -2.42 13.23 27.59
N ARG A 64 -2.27 12.75 26.34
CA ARG A 64 -3.32 12.15 25.51
C ARG A 64 -2.74 10.99 24.70
N GLY A 65 -3.11 9.75 25.02
CA GLY A 65 -2.55 8.58 24.34
C GLY A 65 -2.95 8.42 22.88
N VAL A 66 -4.07 9.05 22.48
CA VAL A 66 -4.50 9.10 21.07
C VAL A 66 -3.47 9.84 20.21
N ASP A 67 -2.88 10.92 20.73
CA ASP A 67 -1.93 11.74 19.97
C ASP A 67 -0.62 11.00 19.74
N LEU A 68 -0.18 10.17 20.70
CA LEU A 68 0.99 9.30 20.55
C LEU A 68 0.80 8.28 19.42
N ILE A 69 -0.35 7.63 19.35
CA ILE A 69 -0.67 6.70 18.26
C ILE A 69 -0.67 7.42 16.92
N ILE A 70 -1.23 8.63 16.87
CA ILE A 70 -1.25 9.45 15.65
C ILE A 70 0.17 9.79 15.19
N TYR A 71 1.06 10.20 16.10
CA TYR A 71 2.45 10.50 15.74
C TYR A 71 3.19 9.27 15.20
N VAL A 72 3.04 8.11 15.85
CA VAL A 72 3.64 6.86 15.37
C VAL A 72 3.05 6.47 14.01
N ALA A 73 1.73 6.58 13.84
CA ALA A 73 1.06 6.27 12.58
C ALA A 73 1.56 7.19 11.44
N ILE A 74 1.71 8.49 11.69
CA ILE A 74 2.26 9.43 10.71
C ILE A 74 3.69 9.02 10.34
N GLY A 75 4.55 8.71 11.32
CA GLY A 75 5.91 8.27 11.06
C GLY A 75 5.96 6.99 10.19
N VAL A 76 5.12 6.01 10.52
CA VAL A 76 5.00 4.76 9.74
C VAL A 76 4.49 5.03 8.32
N ILE A 77 3.47 5.88 8.17
CA ILE A 77 2.93 6.25 6.85
C ILE A 77 4.00 6.92 6.00
N VAL A 78 4.70 7.92 6.55
CA VAL A 78 5.79 8.61 5.85
C VAL A 78 6.88 7.63 5.44
N TYR A 79 7.26 6.70 6.32
CA TYR A 79 8.23 5.65 6.00
C TYR A 79 7.77 4.75 4.85
N ILE A 80 6.51 4.30 4.88
CA ILE A 80 5.93 3.46 3.82
C ILE A 80 5.89 4.22 2.49
N LEU A 81 5.45 5.48 2.49
CA LEU A 81 5.42 6.32 1.29
C LEU A 81 6.83 6.47 0.70
N PHE A 82 7.83 6.76 1.54
CA PHE A 82 9.22 6.88 1.09
C PHE A 82 9.74 5.57 0.48
N LYS A 83 9.51 4.44 1.15
CA LYS A 83 9.86 3.11 0.63
C LYS A 83 9.16 2.81 -0.69
N GLN A 84 7.91 3.23 -0.84
CA GLN A 84 7.13 3.05 -2.06
C GLN A 84 7.72 3.87 -3.21
N GLN A 85 8.13 5.11 -2.98
CA GLN A 85 8.76 5.95 -4.00
C GLN A 85 10.09 5.36 -4.50
N ILE A 86 10.92 4.82 -3.60
CA ILE A 86 12.15 4.13 -4.01
C ILE A 86 11.84 2.94 -4.91
N ARG A 87 10.81 2.15 -4.58
CA ARG A 87 10.41 0.99 -5.38
C ARG A 87 9.92 1.42 -6.77
N VAL A 88 9.13 2.47 -6.85
CA VAL A 88 8.62 3.01 -8.13
C VAL A 88 9.79 3.46 -9.01
N GLY A 89 10.74 4.23 -8.46
CA GLY A 89 11.90 4.69 -9.23
C GLY A 89 12.78 3.54 -9.77
N LYS A 90 12.89 2.43 -9.01
CA LYS A 90 13.59 1.23 -9.51
C LYS A 90 12.85 0.61 -10.71
N VAL A 91 11.52 0.49 -10.62
CA VAL A 91 10.70 -0.06 -11.70
C VAL A 91 10.78 0.82 -12.96
N GLU A 92 10.75 2.14 -12.81
CA GLU A 92 10.92 3.08 -13.94
C GLU A 92 12.28 2.92 -14.62
N LYS A 93 13.36 2.77 -13.84
CA LYS A 93 14.71 2.56 -14.37
C LYS A 93 14.83 1.23 -15.12
N ASP A 94 14.31 0.15 -14.54
CA ASP A 94 14.31 -1.17 -15.16
C ASP A 94 13.51 -1.14 -16.47
N LEU A 95 12.37 -0.45 -16.50
CA LEU A 95 11.56 -0.26 -17.71
C LEU A 95 12.32 0.54 -18.78
N ALA A 96 12.97 1.64 -18.40
CA ALA A 96 13.74 2.47 -19.33
C ALA A 96 14.89 1.67 -19.98
N GLN A 97 15.60 0.85 -19.20
CA GLN A 97 16.64 -0.02 -19.72
C GLN A 97 16.08 -1.07 -20.70
N MET A 98 14.94 -1.70 -20.36
CA MET A 98 14.30 -2.67 -21.26
C MET A 98 13.88 -2.04 -22.59
N VAL A 99 13.33 -0.82 -22.57
CA VAL A 99 12.95 -0.11 -23.80
C VAL A 99 14.18 0.29 -24.61
N GLN A 100 15.25 0.77 -23.96
CA GLN A 100 16.49 1.12 -24.63
C GLN A 100 17.13 -0.07 -25.34
N THR A 101 17.27 -1.23 -24.66
CA THR A 101 17.83 -2.44 -25.27
C THR A 101 17.01 -2.88 -26.48
N LYS A 102 15.68 -2.86 -26.39
CA LYS A 102 14.81 -3.20 -27.53
C LYS A 102 15.00 -2.27 -28.72
N ALA A 103 15.11 -0.96 -28.48
CA ALA A 103 15.32 0.02 -29.55
C ALA A 103 16.67 -0.16 -30.26
N VAL A 104 17.73 -0.46 -29.50
CA VAL A 104 19.07 -0.73 -30.05
C VAL A 104 19.08 -2.03 -30.86
N ASP A 105 18.48 -3.09 -30.34
CA ASP A 105 18.38 -4.38 -31.05
C ASP A 105 17.59 -4.25 -32.36
N GLU A 106 16.48 -3.50 -32.33
CA GLU A 106 15.68 -3.23 -33.54
C GLU A 106 16.48 -2.43 -34.58
N ALA A 107 17.17 -1.37 -34.17
CA ALA A 107 18.02 -0.58 -35.06
C ALA A 107 19.15 -1.43 -35.68
N PHE A 108 19.79 -2.30 -34.89
CA PHE A 108 20.83 -3.21 -35.38
C PHE A 108 20.28 -4.21 -36.42
N ASN A 109 19.11 -4.78 -36.16
CA ASN A 109 18.46 -5.72 -37.08
C ASN A 109 18.06 -5.05 -38.41
N LEU A 110 17.64 -3.79 -38.39
CA LEU A 110 17.33 -3.03 -39.61
C LEU A 110 18.59 -2.83 -40.47
N VAL A 111 19.71 -2.43 -39.86
CA VAL A 111 21.00 -2.27 -40.57
C VAL A 111 21.53 -3.60 -41.11
N ALA A 112 21.36 -4.70 -40.36
CA ALA A 112 21.75 -6.03 -40.81
C ALA A 112 20.95 -6.48 -42.05
N LYS A 113 19.66 -6.12 -42.12
CA LYS A 113 18.79 -6.43 -43.26
C LYS A 113 19.17 -5.64 -44.51
N GLU A 114 19.51 -4.36 -44.38
CA GLU A 114 19.99 -3.53 -45.51
C GLU A 114 21.30 -4.07 -46.09
N LYS A 115 22.27 -4.43 -45.25
CA LYS A 115 23.54 -5.02 -45.71
C LYS A 115 23.42 -6.41 -46.33
N GLY A 116 22.37 -7.16 -45.98
CA GLY A 116 22.05 -8.44 -46.62
C GLY A 116 21.45 -8.25 -48.02
N SER A 117 20.60 -7.23 -48.20
CA SER A 117 19.97 -6.91 -49.49
C SER A 117 20.96 -6.39 -50.54
N ASP A 118 22.04 -5.74 -50.11
CA ASP A 118 23.07 -5.16 -51.01
C ASP A 118 24.09 -6.21 -51.52
N LYS A 119 24.04 -7.44 -51.00
CA LYS A 119 24.92 -8.55 -51.42
C LYS A 119 24.28 -9.52 -52.42
N GLU A 120 22.98 -9.38 -52.68
CA GLU A 120 22.21 -10.25 -53.59
C GLU A 120 21.98 -9.62 -54.98
N ILE A 121 22.55 -8.43 -55.24
CA ILE A 121 22.55 -7.71 -56.54
C ILE A 121 23.96 -7.72 -57.12
#